data_AF-A0A4V1UND6-F1
#
_entry.id   AF-A0A4V1UND6-F1
#
_cell.length_a   1.000
_cell.length_b   1.000
_cell.length_c   1.000
_cell.angle_alpha   90.00
_cell.angle_beta   90.00
_cell.angle_gamma   90.00
#
_symmetry.space_group_name_H-M   'P 1'
#
loop_
_entity.id
_entity.type
_entity.pdbx_description
1 polymer ?
#
loop_
_entity_poly.entity_id
_entity_poly.type
_entity_poly.pdbx_seq_one_letter_code
_entity_poly.pdbx_strand_id
1 'polypeptide(L)'
;MKYIIFVFEGTDPEEPGERTLWSLTVAPGEQAYLRESVFPAMRPLSDAEYRTGPAKILGTAARYSYVLDGDVVYWCVEWEPGLVVLRFAPGESLAIAELRSPNPEFGGRAATEEELDKYDEDNEEEAHQYKLVFDAWDAQFDEEEREEWEVVDDETERRFDAALAHANAKGE
;
A
#
# COMPACT_ATOMS: atom_id res chain seq x y z
N MET A 1 -12.92 3.00 3.26
CA MET A 1 -11.47 2.74 3.20
C MET A 1 -11.03 1.94 4.41
N LYS A 2 -10.51 0.74 4.19
CA LYS A 2 -9.88 -0.12 5.19
C LYS A 2 -8.50 -0.51 4.71
N TYR A 3 -7.50 -0.52 5.58
CA TYR A 3 -6.28 -1.27 5.30
C TYR A 3 -6.61 -2.76 5.24
N ILE A 4 -5.91 -3.49 4.38
CA ILE A 4 -5.94 -4.95 4.30
C ILE A 4 -4.50 -5.45 4.39
N ILE A 5 -4.24 -6.35 5.32
CA ILE A 5 -2.95 -7.05 5.48
C ILE A 5 -3.18 -8.56 5.45
N PHE A 6 -2.14 -9.33 5.10
CA PHE A 6 -2.17 -10.79 5.15
C PHE A 6 -1.13 -11.32 6.13
N VAL A 7 -1.58 -12.18 7.02
CA VAL A 7 -0.73 -12.88 7.98
C VAL A 7 -0.74 -14.35 7.60
N PHE A 8 0.43 -14.95 7.47
CA PHE A 8 0.56 -16.39 7.25
C PHE A 8 0.79 -17.06 8.61
N GLU A 9 -0.19 -17.81 9.09
CA GLU A 9 -0.08 -18.51 10.36
C GLU A 9 0.66 -19.84 10.15
N GLY A 10 1.99 -19.84 10.23
CA GLY A 10 2.81 -21.04 10.17
C GLY A 10 4.22 -20.79 10.67
N THR A 11 4.76 -21.69 11.49
CA THR A 11 6.14 -21.59 12.00
C THR A 11 7.16 -22.18 11.03
N ASP A 12 6.71 -22.88 9.98
CA ASP A 12 7.57 -23.49 8.97
C ASP A 12 7.64 -22.59 7.72
N PRO A 13 8.81 -22.04 7.36
CA PRO A 13 9.00 -21.28 6.13
C PRO A 13 8.78 -22.11 4.85
N GLU A 14 8.86 -23.44 4.92
CA GLU A 14 8.65 -24.35 3.79
C GLU A 14 7.18 -24.79 3.65
N GLU A 15 6.38 -24.66 4.71
CA GLU A 15 4.94 -24.90 4.76
C GLU A 15 4.23 -23.72 5.44
N PRO A 16 4.19 -22.53 4.81
CA PRO A 16 3.44 -21.41 5.35
C PRO A 16 1.99 -21.85 5.52
N GLY A 17 1.43 -21.69 6.72
CA GLY A 17 0.06 -22.11 6.99
C GLY A 17 -0.96 -21.18 6.34
N GLU A 18 -2.22 -21.28 6.78
CA GLU A 18 -3.31 -20.58 6.12
C GLU A 18 -3.12 -19.05 6.17
N ARG A 19 -3.44 -18.39 5.05
CA ARG A 19 -3.44 -16.93 4.93
C ARG A 19 -4.68 -16.39 5.64
N THR A 20 -4.49 -15.60 6.69
CA THR A 20 -5.56 -14.85 7.34
C THR A 20 -5.48 -13.38 6.92
N LEU A 21 -6.60 -12.82 6.44
CA LEU A 21 -6.70 -11.41 6.11
C LEU A 21 -7.22 -10.61 7.31
N TRP A 22 -6.56 -9.49 7.58
CA TRP A 22 -6.94 -8.56 8.65
C TRP A 22 -7.21 -7.17 8.08
N SER A 23 -8.01 -6.38 8.79
CA SER A 23 -8.32 -5.01 8.42
C SER A 23 -8.35 -4.05 9.59
N LEU A 24 -8.00 -2.81 9.30
CA LEU A 24 -8.14 -1.66 10.19
C LEU A 24 -8.75 -0.49 9.40
N THR A 25 -9.53 0.36 10.05
CA THR A 25 -10.07 1.54 9.39
C THR A 25 -8.95 2.54 9.11
N VAL A 26 -8.81 2.98 7.86
CA VAL A 26 -7.86 4.04 7.50
C VAL A 26 -8.26 5.32 8.21
N ALA A 27 -7.34 5.98 8.91
CA ALA A 27 -7.65 7.19 9.65
C ALA A 27 -8.05 8.36 8.73
N PRO A 28 -8.82 9.35 9.22
CA PRO A 28 -9.42 10.37 8.36
C PRO A 28 -8.41 11.21 7.56
N GLY A 29 -7.22 11.48 8.10
CA GLY A 29 -6.18 12.25 7.43
C GLY A 29 -5.59 11.51 6.23
N GLU A 30 -5.30 10.22 6.37
CA GLU A 30 -4.81 9.35 5.29
C GLU A 30 -5.89 9.16 4.21
N GLN A 31 -7.15 9.06 4.62
CA GLN A 31 -8.26 9.05 3.66
C GLN A 31 -8.39 10.37 2.87
N ALA A 32 -8.21 11.51 3.54
CA ALA A 32 -8.21 12.82 2.89
C ALA A 32 -7.03 12.93 1.91
N TYR A 33 -5.83 12.53 2.33
CA TYR A 33 -4.64 12.49 1.49
C TYR A 33 -4.84 11.65 0.22
N LEU A 34 -5.43 10.45 0.34
CA LEU A 34 -5.78 9.63 -0.83
C LEU A 34 -6.71 10.36 -1.79
N ARG A 35 -7.77 11.00 -1.27
CA ARG A 35 -8.78 11.68 -2.09
C ARG A 35 -8.29 12.97 -2.73
N GLU A 36 -7.47 13.73 -2.03
CA GLU A 36 -7.07 15.09 -2.41
C GLU A 36 -5.74 15.15 -3.16
N SER A 37 -4.82 14.23 -2.87
CA SER A 37 -3.48 14.21 -3.48
C SER A 37 -3.32 13.04 -4.45
N VAL A 38 -3.69 11.82 -4.06
CA VAL A 38 -3.40 10.62 -4.86
C VAL A 38 -4.36 10.45 -6.02
N PHE A 39 -5.68 10.46 -5.77
CA PHE A 39 -6.68 10.18 -6.80
C PHE A 39 -6.64 11.19 -7.96
N PRO A 40 -6.46 12.50 -7.74
CA PRO A 40 -6.33 13.46 -8.84
C PRO A 40 -5.08 13.27 -9.70
N ALA A 41 -4.03 12.64 -9.14
CA ALA A 41 -2.78 12.35 -9.84
C ALA A 41 -2.80 11.01 -10.60
N MET A 42 -3.87 10.21 -10.47
CA MET A 42 -3.95 8.91 -11.12
C MET A 42 -4.05 9.01 -12.65
N ARG A 43 -3.21 8.24 -13.32
CA ARG A 43 -3.23 8.04 -14.77
C ARG A 43 -3.51 6.57 -15.11
N PRO A 44 -4.17 6.28 -16.24
CA PRO A 44 -4.29 4.91 -16.73
C PRO A 44 -2.91 4.23 -16.86
N LEU A 45 -2.86 2.94 -16.53
CA LEU A 45 -1.68 2.09 -16.65
C LEU A 45 -2.02 0.89 -17.53
N SER A 46 -1.28 0.68 -18.61
CA SER A 46 -1.49 -0.50 -19.45
C SER A 46 -0.90 -1.77 -18.82
N ASP A 47 -1.43 -2.94 -19.19
CA ASP A 47 -0.88 -4.24 -18.76
C ASP A 47 0.63 -4.38 -19.07
N ALA A 48 1.09 -3.84 -20.20
CA ALA A 48 2.50 -3.91 -20.60
C ALA A 48 3.39 -3.03 -19.71
N GLU A 49 2.93 -1.82 -19.37
CA GLU A 49 3.62 -0.93 -18.42
C GLU A 49 3.63 -1.55 -17.02
N TYR A 50 2.51 -2.13 -16.56
CA TYR A 50 2.42 -2.82 -15.27
C TYR A 50 3.48 -3.92 -15.14
N ARG A 51 3.57 -4.82 -16.13
CA ARG A 51 4.53 -5.94 -16.12
C ARG A 51 6.00 -5.51 -16.18
N THR A 52 6.29 -4.42 -16.89
CA THR A 52 7.67 -3.97 -17.10
C THR A 52 8.17 -2.98 -16.05
N GLY A 53 7.26 -2.36 -15.28
CA GLY A 53 7.55 -1.47 -14.17
C GLY A 53 7.01 -1.99 -12.84
N PRO A 54 5.81 -1.57 -12.38
CA PRO A 54 5.31 -1.81 -11.03
C PRO A 54 5.31 -3.27 -10.54
N ALA A 55 5.02 -4.25 -11.41
CA ALA A 55 5.04 -5.65 -11.02
C ALA A 55 6.41 -6.12 -10.51
N LYS A 56 7.50 -5.49 -10.97
CA LYS A 56 8.86 -5.81 -10.49
C LYS A 56 9.10 -5.38 -9.04
N ILE A 57 8.31 -4.45 -8.51
CA ILE A 57 8.45 -3.98 -7.13
C ILE A 57 8.12 -5.12 -6.15
N LEU A 58 7.23 -6.04 -6.52
CA LEU A 58 6.93 -7.25 -5.72
C LEU A 58 8.17 -8.13 -5.48
N GLY A 59 9.18 -8.06 -6.35
CA GLY A 59 10.45 -8.78 -6.20
C GLY A 59 11.51 -8.03 -5.39
N THR A 60 11.17 -6.88 -4.82
CA THR A 60 12.08 -6.04 -4.02
C THR A 60 11.70 -6.03 -2.55
N ALA A 61 12.57 -5.51 -1.69
CA ALA A 61 12.29 -5.28 -0.27
C ALA A 61 11.49 -3.97 -0.03
N ALA A 62 10.68 -3.53 -0.99
CA ALA A 62 9.87 -2.33 -0.85
C ALA A 62 8.74 -2.58 0.16
N ARG A 63 8.53 -1.60 1.04
CA ARG A 63 7.41 -1.62 1.98
C ARG A 63 6.14 -1.20 1.26
N TYR A 64 5.03 -1.82 1.61
CA TYR A 64 3.75 -1.53 0.98
C TYR A 64 2.58 -1.83 1.91
N SER A 65 1.42 -1.32 1.52
CA SER A 65 0.13 -1.64 2.12
C SER A 65 -0.95 -1.79 1.04
N TYR A 66 -2.07 -2.37 1.43
CA TYR A 66 -3.29 -2.34 0.62
C TYR A 66 -4.39 -1.58 1.32
N VAL A 67 -5.11 -0.74 0.58
CA VAL A 67 -6.31 -0.03 1.03
C VAL A 67 -7.50 -0.44 0.16
N LEU A 68 -8.53 -1.02 0.77
CA LEU A 68 -9.80 -1.34 0.12
C LEU A 68 -10.82 -0.20 0.30
N ASP A 69 -11.38 0.30 -0.80
CA ASP A 69 -12.47 1.27 -0.83
C ASP A 69 -13.62 0.79 -1.74
N GLY A 70 -14.67 0.25 -1.13
CA GLY A 70 -15.74 -0.44 -1.87
C GLY A 70 -15.16 -1.68 -2.56
N ASP A 71 -15.18 -1.69 -3.89
CA ASP A 71 -14.65 -2.77 -4.73
C ASP A 71 -13.25 -2.44 -5.32
N VAL A 72 -12.64 -1.33 -4.89
CA VAL A 72 -11.36 -0.85 -5.42
C VAL A 72 -10.25 -1.10 -4.40
N VAL A 73 -9.15 -1.69 -4.84
CA VAL A 73 -7.94 -1.84 -4.04
C VAL A 73 -6.88 -0.86 -4.51
N TYR A 74 -6.29 -0.14 -3.57
CA TYR A 74 -5.12 0.69 -3.76
C TYR A 74 -3.91 0.01 -3.14
N TRP A 75 -2.89 -0.29 -3.93
CA TRP A 75 -1.61 -0.80 -3.45
C TRP A 75 -0.64 0.38 -3.32
N CYS A 76 -0.37 0.76 -2.08
CA CYS A 76 0.46 1.91 -1.72
C CYS A 76 1.87 1.41 -1.43
N VAL A 77 2.87 1.93 -2.14
CA VAL A 77 4.23 1.39 -2.13
C VAL A 77 5.24 2.49 -1.86
N GLU A 78 6.12 2.25 -0.89
CA GLU A 78 7.31 3.05 -0.65
C GLU A 78 8.31 2.84 -1.80
N TRP A 79 8.59 3.90 -2.58
CA TRP A 79 9.48 3.79 -3.74
C TRP A 79 10.27 5.08 -3.98
N GLU A 80 11.44 5.04 -4.59
CA GLU A 80 12.15 6.30 -4.90
C GLU A 80 11.49 7.01 -6.10
N PRO A 81 11.11 8.32 -6.02
CA PRO A 81 11.38 9.31 -4.97
C PRO A 81 10.17 9.65 -4.05
N GLY A 82 9.20 8.75 -3.88
CA GLY A 82 8.09 8.93 -2.94
C GLY A 82 7.07 7.78 -2.90
N LEU A 83 5.78 8.08 -3.04
CA LEU A 83 4.72 7.09 -2.99
C LEU A 83 4.28 6.70 -4.39
N VAL A 84 4.27 5.39 -4.66
CA VAL A 84 3.60 4.82 -5.83
C VAL A 84 2.30 4.20 -5.38
N VAL A 85 1.18 4.56 -6.00
CA VAL A 85 -0.13 3.97 -5.72
C VAL A 85 -0.69 3.35 -6.97
N LEU A 86 -0.95 2.04 -6.94
CA LEU A 86 -1.66 1.34 -8.01
C LEU A 86 -3.11 1.14 -7.63
N ARG A 87 -4.02 1.38 -8.59
CA ARG A 87 -5.44 1.11 -8.46
C ARG A 87 -5.81 -0.16 -9.21
N PHE A 88 -6.48 -1.06 -8.48
CA PHE A 88 -7.07 -2.29 -8.98
C PHE A 88 -8.58 -2.26 -8.76
N ALA A 89 -9.36 -2.57 -9.79
CA ALA A 89 -10.81 -2.69 -9.69
C ALA A 89 -11.32 -3.82 -10.60
N PRO A 90 -12.36 -4.57 -10.19
CA PRO A 90 -12.88 -5.69 -10.97
C PRO A 90 -13.30 -5.29 -12.40
N GLY A 91 -12.66 -5.89 -13.40
CA GLY A 91 -13.00 -5.67 -14.81
C GLY A 91 -12.62 -4.30 -15.38
N GLU A 92 -11.88 -3.47 -14.64
CA GLU A 92 -11.41 -2.17 -15.10
C GLU A 92 -9.91 -2.19 -15.45
N SER A 93 -9.47 -1.17 -16.21
CA SER A 93 -8.05 -0.95 -16.45
C SER A 93 -7.33 -0.50 -15.18
N LEU A 94 -6.07 -0.92 -15.04
CA LEU A 94 -5.18 -0.45 -13.99
C LEU A 94 -4.97 1.07 -14.07
N ALA A 95 -4.71 1.69 -12.93
CA ALA A 95 -4.22 3.07 -12.88
C ALA A 95 -3.05 3.18 -11.88
N ILE A 96 -2.26 4.23 -12.03
CA ILE A 96 -1.10 4.50 -11.19
C ILE A 96 -1.03 5.99 -10.86
N ALA A 97 -0.61 6.31 -9.64
CA ALA A 97 -0.11 7.62 -9.26
C ALA A 97 1.32 7.48 -8.73
N GLU A 98 2.16 8.45 -9.05
CA GLU A 98 3.54 8.55 -8.56
C GLU A 98 3.67 9.94 -7.94
N LEU A 99 3.85 10.01 -6.62
CA LEU A 99 3.95 11.27 -5.88
C LEU A 99 5.31 11.35 -5.22
N ARG A 100 5.94 12.52 -5.28
CA ARG A 100 7.16 12.78 -4.51
C ARG A 100 6.81 12.85 -3.02
N SER A 101 7.67 12.29 -2.17
CA SER A 101 7.48 12.41 -0.73
C SER A 101 7.98 13.75 -0.19
N PRO A 102 7.27 14.38 0.76
CA PRO A 102 7.83 15.48 1.54
C PRO A 102 8.95 15.00 2.46
N ASN A 103 8.90 13.74 2.93
CA ASN A 103 10.00 13.13 3.65
C ASN A 103 11.19 12.91 2.70
N PRO A 104 12.33 13.56 2.94
CA PRO A 104 13.46 13.54 2.01
C PRO A 104 14.19 12.19 1.97
N GLU A 105 13.96 11.30 2.94
CA GLU A 105 14.55 9.97 3.05
C GLU A 105 13.61 8.82 2.63
N PHE A 106 12.39 9.15 2.19
CA PHE A 106 11.40 8.17 1.75
C PHE A 106 11.91 7.31 0.58
N GLY A 107 11.64 6.00 0.61
CA GLY A 107 12.13 5.07 -0.41
C GLY A 107 13.59 4.67 -0.23
N GLY A 108 14.18 4.89 0.94
CA GLY A 108 15.57 4.54 1.25
C GLY A 108 16.60 5.52 0.64
N ARG A 109 16.16 6.70 0.25
CA ARG A 109 17.02 7.77 -0.27
C ARG A 109 17.85 8.39 0.85
N ALA A 110 19.12 8.70 0.58
CA ALA A 110 19.91 9.53 1.48
C ALA A 110 19.59 11.03 1.25
N ALA A 111 19.01 11.68 2.25
CA ALA A 111 18.74 13.12 2.20
C ALA A 111 20.01 13.95 2.39
N THR A 112 20.01 15.17 1.86
CA THR A 112 21.04 16.17 2.20
C THR A 112 20.72 16.86 3.54
N GLU A 113 21.74 17.42 4.20
CA GLU A 113 21.53 18.20 5.45
C GLU A 113 20.52 19.34 5.26
N GLU A 114 20.53 20.02 4.11
CA GLU A 114 19.57 21.10 3.80
C GLU A 114 18.12 20.60 3.67
N GLU A 115 17.92 19.36 3.19
CA GLU A 115 16.59 18.76 3.12
C GLU A 115 16.09 18.35 4.50
N LEU A 116 16.96 17.79 5.34
CA LEU A 116 16.63 17.42 6.71
C LEU A 116 16.31 18.66 7.57
N ASP A 117 17.09 19.74 7.44
CA ASP A 117 16.86 21.01 8.15
C ASP A 117 15.51 21.67 7.81
N LYS A 118 14.93 21.35 6.64
CA LYS A 118 13.64 21.90 6.20
C LYS A 118 12.46 20.98 6.46
N TYR A 119 12.72 19.70 6.69
CA TYR A 119 11.69 18.71 6.96
C TYR A 119 11.19 18.87 8.40
N ASP A 120 9.89 18.96 8.56
CA ASP A 120 9.25 19.03 9.88
C ASP A 120 8.65 17.65 10.19
N GLU A 121 9.36 16.87 11.00
CA GLU A 121 8.93 15.51 11.38
C GLU A 121 7.63 15.50 12.19
N ASP A 122 7.29 16.62 12.84
CA ASP A 122 6.06 16.80 13.60
C ASP A 122 4.89 17.28 12.73
N ASN A 123 5.11 17.55 11.43
CA ASN A 123 4.05 17.94 10.52
C ASN A 123 3.16 16.75 10.16
N GLU A 124 2.00 16.67 10.81
CA GLU A 124 1.01 15.60 10.60
C GLU A 124 0.58 15.44 9.12
N GLU A 125 0.51 16.54 8.35
CA GLU A 125 0.11 16.49 6.94
C GLU A 125 1.16 15.77 6.08
N GLU A 126 2.44 15.92 6.42
CA GLU A 126 3.56 15.25 5.76
C GLU A 126 3.65 13.77 6.17
N ALA A 127 3.17 13.44 7.37
CA ALA A 127 3.15 12.08 7.90
C ALA A 127 2.10 11.16 7.26
N HIS A 128 1.00 11.69 6.70
CA HIS A 128 -0.07 10.86 6.14
C HIS A 128 0.40 9.92 5.02
N GLN A 129 1.33 10.39 4.16
CA GLN A 129 1.90 9.54 3.11
C GLN A 129 2.70 8.38 3.70
N TYR A 130 3.42 8.62 4.78
CA TYR A 130 4.19 7.61 5.49
C TYR A 130 3.25 6.59 6.15
N LYS A 131 2.30 7.05 6.96
CA LYS A 131 1.34 6.18 7.65
C LYS A 131 0.55 5.29 6.72
N LEU A 132 0.24 5.77 5.50
CA LEU A 132 -0.41 4.96 4.47
C LEU A 132 0.31 3.67 4.13
N VAL A 133 1.64 3.62 4.26
CA VAL A 133 2.44 2.43 3.97
C VAL A 133 2.82 1.69 5.24
N PHE A 134 3.39 2.42 6.20
CA PHE A 134 4.15 1.81 7.29
C PHE A 134 3.27 1.21 8.38
N ASP A 135 2.17 1.86 8.78
CA ASP A 135 1.28 1.34 9.84
C ASP A 135 0.75 -0.07 9.49
N ALA A 136 0.37 -0.27 8.23
CA ALA A 136 -0.09 -1.57 7.74
C ALA A 136 1.06 -2.56 7.50
N TRP A 137 2.22 -2.08 7.05
CA TRP A 137 3.40 -2.92 6.87
C TRP A 137 3.86 -3.50 8.21
N ASP A 138 3.98 -2.67 9.24
CA ASP A 138 4.45 -3.08 10.56
C ASP A 138 3.46 -4.06 11.21
N ALA A 139 2.16 -3.77 11.16
CA ALA A 139 1.10 -4.69 11.63
C ALA A 139 1.04 -6.04 10.89
N GLN A 140 1.57 -6.12 9.67
CA GLN A 140 1.64 -7.38 8.92
C GLN A 140 2.69 -8.33 9.51
N PHE A 141 3.77 -7.80 10.07
CA PHE A 141 4.92 -8.59 10.55
C PHE A 141 5.06 -8.60 12.08
N ASP A 142 4.46 -7.64 12.77
CA ASP A 142 4.45 -7.54 14.23
C ASP A 142 3.02 -7.78 14.77
N GLU A 143 2.90 -8.64 15.78
CA GLU A 143 1.62 -8.93 16.43
C GLU A 143 1.19 -7.79 17.37
N GLU A 144 2.14 -7.09 18.01
CA GLU A 144 1.85 -5.96 18.91
C GLU A 144 1.25 -4.79 18.12
N GLU A 145 1.76 -4.52 16.92
CA GLU A 145 1.21 -3.52 16.00
C GLU A 145 -0.14 -3.93 15.38
N ARG A 146 -0.53 -5.20 15.54
CA ARG A 146 -1.79 -5.76 15.02
C ARG A 146 -2.92 -5.81 16.06
N GLU A 147 -2.69 -5.36 17.29
CA GLU A 147 -3.67 -5.47 18.40
C GLU A 147 -5.05 -4.86 18.09
N GLU A 148 -5.10 -3.74 17.35
CA GLU A 148 -6.35 -3.06 17.00
C GLU A 148 -7.00 -3.56 15.69
N TRP A 149 -6.38 -4.51 15.00
CA TRP A 149 -6.87 -5.03 13.73
C TRP A 149 -7.89 -6.14 13.93
N GLU A 150 -8.79 -6.28 12.96
CA GLU A 150 -9.83 -7.30 12.98
C GLU A 150 -9.71 -8.22 11.77
N VAL A 151 -9.92 -9.53 11.98
CA VAL A 151 -10.06 -10.48 10.86
C VAL A 151 -11.19 -10.03 9.94
N VAL A 152 -10.94 -10.05 8.63
CA VAL A 152 -11.94 -9.60 7.66
C VAL A 152 -13.12 -10.59 7.56
N ASP A 153 -14.29 -10.07 7.19
CA ASP A 153 -15.44 -10.91 6.83
C ASP A 153 -15.33 -11.47 5.39
N ASP A 154 -16.06 -12.55 5.11
CA ASP A 154 -16.10 -13.20 3.79
C ASP A 154 -16.48 -12.26 2.64
N GLU A 155 -17.23 -11.19 2.91
CA GLU A 155 -17.60 -10.21 1.87
C GLU A 155 -16.42 -9.30 1.52
N THR A 156 -15.68 -8.86 2.52
CA THR A 156 -14.48 -8.03 2.40
C THR A 156 -13.36 -8.80 1.72
N GLU A 157 -13.11 -10.05 2.14
CA GLU A 157 -12.13 -10.93 1.47
C GLU A 157 -12.47 -11.12 -0.01
N ARG A 158 -13.73 -11.46 -0.35
CA ARG A 158 -14.14 -11.63 -1.75
C ARG A 158 -13.94 -10.37 -2.59
N ARG A 159 -14.22 -9.18 -2.04
CA ARG A 159 -14.02 -7.91 -2.75
C ARG A 159 -12.55 -7.64 -2.99
N PHE A 160 -11.73 -7.87 -1.97
CA PHE A 160 -10.27 -7.73 -2.06
C PHE A 160 -9.67 -8.65 -3.13
N ASP A 161 -9.99 -9.94 -3.08
CA ASP A 161 -9.48 -10.91 -4.05
C ASP A 161 -10.00 -10.64 -5.46
N ALA A 162 -11.28 -10.25 -5.61
CA ALA A 162 -11.85 -9.90 -6.91
C ALA A 162 -11.18 -8.68 -7.55
N ALA A 163 -10.81 -7.67 -6.76
CA ALA A 163 -10.08 -6.50 -7.25
C ALA A 163 -8.67 -6.87 -7.72
N LEU A 164 -7.97 -7.75 -7.00
CA LEU A 164 -6.61 -8.17 -7.32
C LEU A 164 -6.52 -9.25 -8.41
N ALA A 165 -7.63 -9.92 -8.75
CA ALA A 165 -7.65 -11.04 -9.69
C ALA A 165 -6.98 -10.72 -11.05
N HIS A 166 -7.19 -9.51 -11.60
CA HIS A 166 -6.56 -9.10 -12.86
C HIS A 166 -5.04 -8.96 -12.71
N ALA A 167 -4.56 -8.38 -11.61
CA ALA A 167 -3.13 -8.20 -11.36
C ALA A 167 -2.42 -9.55 -11.11
N ASN A 168 -3.03 -10.42 -10.30
CA ASN A 168 -2.50 -11.75 -9.98
C ASN A 168 -2.34 -12.63 -11.22
N ALA A 169 -3.31 -12.60 -12.14
CA ALA A 169 -3.22 -13.32 -13.42
C ALA A 169 -2.12 -12.80 -14.37
N LYS A 170 -1.43 -11.71 -14.02
CA LYS A 170 -0.40 -11.06 -14.85
C LYS A 170 0.98 -11.07 -14.19
N GLY A 171 1.07 -11.46 -12.91
CA GLY A 171 2.30 -11.59 -12.14
C GLY A 171 2.98 -12.97 -12.26
N GLU A 172 2.29 -13.96 -12.85
CA GLU A 172 2.83 -15.26 -13.30
C GLU A 172 3.48 -15.16 -14.69
#